data_AF-A0AAW8D626-F1
#
_entry.id   AF-A0AAW8D626-F1
#
_cell.length_a   1.000
_cell.length_b   1.000
_cell.length_c   1.000
_cell.angle_alpha   90.00
_cell.angle_beta   90.00
_cell.angle_gamma   90.00
#
_symmetry.space_group_name_H-M   'P 1'
#
loop_
_entity.id
_entity.type
_entity.pdbx_description
1 polymer ?
#
loop_
_entity_poly.entity_id
_entity_poly.type
_entity_poly.pdbx_seq_one_letter_code
_entity_poly.pdbx_strand_id
1 'polypeptide(L)'
;MGDVIGERPWGIDMQKGLLRFGDDLEYPVQLLGTHAFEPRTWLWVWANTQSNLPPQITEAALRIRQLGEAQTVEAFTQPSLQLDDITDHMIAMTCTGLEGGRCYYRAPYDGGALFVLLDDVPAEVLAPVSLPRVNTVLMGVISQFDVDHRRMVTSFLRQQGLHAVFNGTGVIRAERAGEGHIEISFDELGRISNVAATLGPVASAPSTQAAPKKPRWQFWK
;
A
#
# COMPACT_ATOMS: atom_id res chain seq x y z
N MET A 1 -4.40 -4.02 2.69
CA MET A 1 -5.45 -3.09 3.16
C MET A 1 -6.81 -3.35 2.53
N GLY A 2 -6.92 -3.61 1.21
CA GLY A 2 -8.20 -3.96 0.57
C GLY A 2 -8.94 -5.14 1.20
N ASP A 3 -8.22 -6.19 1.64
CA ASP A 3 -8.83 -7.33 2.33
C ASP A 3 -9.43 -6.99 3.71
N VAL A 4 -8.95 -5.92 4.35
CA VAL A 4 -9.38 -5.50 5.70
C VAL A 4 -10.57 -4.56 5.60
N ILE A 5 -10.51 -3.59 4.67
CA ILE A 5 -11.59 -2.62 4.44
C ILE A 5 -12.79 -3.30 3.78
N GLY A 6 -12.56 -4.18 2.79
CA GLY A 6 -13.63 -4.79 1.99
C GLY A 6 -14.41 -3.74 1.20
N GLU A 7 -15.73 -3.92 1.11
CA GLU A 7 -16.66 -3.02 0.40
C GLU A 7 -17.28 -1.94 1.31
N ARG A 8 -16.71 -1.71 2.51
CA ARG A 8 -17.25 -0.73 3.46
C ARG A 8 -17.22 0.69 2.89
N PRO A 9 -18.26 1.50 3.14
CA PRO A 9 -18.24 2.91 2.77
C PRO A 9 -17.15 3.65 3.54
N TRP A 10 -16.53 4.63 2.89
CA TRP A 10 -15.52 5.48 3.51
C TRP A 10 -16.12 6.83 3.94
N GLY A 11 -15.54 7.43 4.96
CA GLY A 11 -15.82 8.81 5.38
C GLY A 11 -14.58 9.46 5.98
N ILE A 12 -14.48 10.79 5.92
CA ILE A 12 -13.33 11.52 6.49
C ILE A 12 -13.79 12.67 7.38
N ASP A 13 -13.22 12.74 8.57
CA ASP A 13 -13.32 13.90 9.46
C ASP A 13 -12.03 14.72 9.31
N MET A 14 -12.06 15.76 8.49
CA MET A 14 -10.89 16.62 8.22
C MET A 14 -10.42 17.38 9.45
N GLN A 15 -11.31 17.69 10.41
CA GLN A 15 -10.92 18.43 11.60
C GLN A 15 -10.14 17.54 12.57
N LYS A 16 -10.57 16.29 12.71
CA LYS A 16 -9.87 15.29 13.53
C LYS A 16 -8.73 14.59 12.81
N GLY A 17 -8.70 14.65 11.48
CA GLY A 17 -7.75 13.91 10.67
C GLY A 17 -7.97 12.41 10.71
N LEU A 18 -9.23 11.97 10.64
CA LEU A 18 -9.59 10.55 10.73
C LEU A 18 -10.31 10.09 9.47
N LEU A 19 -9.81 9.01 8.86
CA LEU A 19 -10.50 8.26 7.81
C LEU A 19 -11.21 7.05 8.44
N ARG A 20 -12.47 6.85 8.04
CA ARG A 20 -13.36 5.82 8.57
C ARG A 20 -13.78 4.86 7.48
N PHE A 21 -13.91 3.58 7.83
CA PHE A 21 -14.53 2.57 7.00
C PHE A 21 -15.59 1.81 7.78
N GLY A 22 -16.86 1.97 7.38
CA GLY A 22 -17.98 1.48 8.19
C GLY A 22 -17.98 2.12 9.59
N ASP A 23 -18.37 1.35 10.60
CA ASP A 23 -18.54 1.84 11.98
C ASP A 23 -17.39 1.42 12.92
N ASP A 24 -16.48 0.56 12.46
CA ASP A 24 -15.51 -0.16 13.29
C ASP A 24 -14.04 0.13 12.97
N LEU A 25 -13.74 0.75 11.82
CA LEU A 25 -12.38 1.04 11.38
C LEU A 25 -12.16 2.54 11.25
N GLU A 26 -11.23 3.06 12.05
CA GLU A 26 -10.78 4.46 11.98
C GLU A 26 -9.26 4.52 11.97
N TYR A 27 -8.70 5.37 11.13
CA TYR A 27 -7.26 5.57 10.99
C TYR A 27 -6.94 7.07 10.94
N PRO A 28 -5.95 7.55 11.71
CA PRO A 28 -5.41 8.88 11.50
C PRO A 28 -4.79 9.02 10.11
N VAL A 29 -4.85 10.22 9.53
CA VAL A 29 -4.37 10.46 8.17
C VAL A 29 -3.49 11.68 7.99
N GLN A 30 -2.63 11.59 6.99
CA GLN A 30 -2.00 12.74 6.34
C GLN A 30 -2.54 12.87 4.92
N LEU A 31 -3.03 14.04 4.55
CA LEU A 31 -3.46 14.34 3.20
C LEU A 31 -2.24 14.49 2.27
N LEU A 32 -2.35 13.98 1.05
CA LEU A 32 -1.33 14.15 0.01
C LEU A 32 -1.78 15.16 -1.05
N GLY A 33 -2.92 14.90 -1.67
CA GLY A 33 -3.43 15.69 -2.77
C GLY A 33 -4.71 15.11 -3.36
N THR A 34 -5.23 15.77 -4.38
CA THR A 34 -6.47 15.39 -5.06
C THR A 34 -6.22 15.19 -6.53
N HIS A 35 -6.81 14.14 -7.09
CA HIS A 35 -6.93 13.94 -8.53
C HIS A 35 -8.30 14.46 -9.00
N ALA A 36 -8.32 15.40 -9.95
CA ALA A 36 -9.52 15.79 -10.70
C ALA A 36 -9.60 14.99 -12.02
N PHE A 37 -10.72 14.31 -12.29
CA PHE A 37 -10.86 13.45 -13.48
C PHE A 37 -10.88 14.22 -14.80
N GLU A 38 -11.33 15.47 -14.76
CA GLU A 38 -11.27 16.44 -15.85
C GLU A 38 -10.74 17.74 -15.24
N PRO A 39 -9.58 18.29 -15.66
CA PRO A 39 -8.79 17.93 -16.84
C PRO A 39 -7.65 16.91 -16.60
N ARG A 40 -7.84 15.93 -15.69
CA ARG A 40 -6.83 14.94 -15.29
C ARG A 40 -5.60 15.56 -14.64
N THR A 41 -5.81 16.27 -13.53
CA THR A 41 -4.72 16.90 -12.79
C THR A 41 -4.63 16.38 -11.37
N TRP A 42 -3.40 16.34 -10.87
CA TRP A 42 -3.10 16.19 -9.45
C TRP A 42 -2.86 17.57 -8.85
N LEU A 43 -3.51 17.88 -7.73
CA LEU A 43 -3.27 19.07 -6.93
C LEU A 43 -2.74 18.65 -5.56
N TRP A 44 -1.56 19.16 -5.19
CA TRP A 44 -1.01 18.90 -3.86
C TRP A 44 -1.83 19.59 -2.77
N VAL A 45 -1.98 18.93 -1.62
CA VAL A 45 -2.75 19.50 -0.51
C VAL A 45 -2.11 20.77 0.05
N TRP A 46 -0.78 20.87 0.04
CA TRP A 46 -0.07 22.08 0.49
C TRP A 46 -0.34 23.28 -0.43
N ALA A 47 -0.79 23.06 -1.67
CA ALA A 47 -1.18 24.10 -2.60
C ALA A 47 -2.65 24.52 -2.46
N ASN A 48 -3.47 23.72 -1.77
CA ASN A 48 -4.90 23.97 -1.59
C ASN A 48 -5.15 24.92 -0.41
N THR A 49 -4.76 26.19 -0.58
CA THR A 49 -4.85 27.23 0.47
C THR A 49 -6.27 27.66 0.80
N GLN A 50 -7.24 27.38 -0.08
CA GLN A 50 -8.64 27.79 0.10
C GLN A 50 -9.41 26.87 1.06
N SER A 51 -8.91 25.65 1.31
CA SER A 51 -9.64 24.63 2.07
C SER A 51 -9.47 24.73 3.59
N ASN A 52 -8.71 25.72 4.09
CA ASN A 52 -8.43 25.95 5.52
C ASN A 52 -8.17 24.65 6.30
N LEU A 53 -7.32 23.80 5.72
CA LEU A 53 -7.05 22.46 6.24
C LEU A 53 -6.21 22.56 7.53
N PRO A 54 -6.51 21.74 8.56
CA PRO A 54 -5.69 21.73 9.76
C PRO A 54 -4.22 21.39 9.44
N PRO A 55 -3.24 22.15 9.95
CA PRO A 55 -1.83 21.90 9.64
C PRO A 55 -1.38 20.48 9.99
N GLN A 56 -1.91 19.92 11.08
CA GLN A 56 -1.58 18.58 11.58
C GLN A 56 -1.85 17.43 10.57
N ILE A 57 -2.68 17.64 9.56
CA ILE A 57 -3.01 16.61 8.55
C ILE A 57 -2.33 16.86 7.20
N THR A 58 -1.44 17.85 7.09
CA THR A 58 -0.76 18.19 5.83
C THR A 58 0.76 18.12 5.92
N GLU A 59 1.29 17.71 7.07
CA GLU A 59 2.72 17.72 7.36
C GLU A 59 3.52 16.80 6.42
N ALA A 60 2.99 15.63 6.07
CA ALA A 60 3.65 14.73 5.13
C ALA A 60 3.85 15.38 3.76
N ALA A 61 2.82 16.02 3.22
CA ALA A 61 2.91 16.72 1.95
C ALA A 61 3.90 17.90 1.99
N LEU A 62 3.98 18.60 3.13
CA LEU A 62 4.96 19.67 3.35
C LEU A 62 6.40 19.13 3.41
N ARG A 63 6.63 18.01 4.11
CA ARG A 63 7.95 17.34 4.13
C ARG A 63 8.38 16.87 2.74
N ILE A 64 7.45 16.28 1.98
CA ILE A 64 7.71 15.85 0.60
C ILE A 64 8.07 17.04 -0.30
N ARG A 65 7.36 18.16 -0.15
CA ARG A 65 7.72 19.39 -0.85
C ARG A 65 9.12 19.88 -0.49
N GLN A 66 9.46 19.95 0.79
CA GLN A 66 10.80 20.35 1.26
C GLN A 66 11.89 19.42 0.70
N LEU A 67 11.63 18.12 0.65
CA LEU A 67 12.52 17.15 0.01
C LEU A 67 12.67 17.44 -1.48
N GLY A 68 11.58 17.75 -2.17
CA GLY A 68 11.57 18.15 -3.57
C GLY A 68 12.37 19.42 -3.83
N GLU A 69 12.29 20.42 -2.95
CA GLU A 69 13.09 21.64 -3.02
C GLU A 69 14.58 21.33 -2.83
N ALA A 70 14.93 20.47 -1.86
CA ALA A 70 16.31 20.08 -1.59
C ALA A 70 16.94 19.22 -2.70
N GLN A 71 16.16 18.41 -3.40
CA GLN A 71 16.62 17.48 -4.44
C GLN A 71 16.29 17.92 -5.86
N THR A 72 15.67 19.09 -6.03
CA THR A 72 15.22 19.62 -7.33
C THR A 72 14.27 18.66 -8.06
N VAL A 73 13.31 18.08 -7.32
CA VAL A 73 12.28 17.19 -7.88
C VAL A 73 11.02 18.00 -8.15
N GLU A 74 10.87 18.42 -9.40
CA GLU A 74 9.79 19.30 -9.86
C GLU A 74 8.38 18.77 -9.54
N ALA A 75 8.19 17.45 -9.64
CA ALA A 75 6.91 16.80 -9.32
C ALA A 75 6.43 17.05 -7.87
N PHE A 76 7.34 17.35 -6.94
CA PHE A 76 7.00 17.60 -5.54
C PHE A 76 6.86 19.08 -5.20
N THR A 77 7.32 19.97 -6.08
CA THR A 77 7.36 21.42 -5.84
C THR A 77 6.38 22.20 -6.71
N GLN A 78 5.94 21.63 -7.84
CA GLN A 78 4.84 22.20 -8.61
C GLN A 78 3.50 22.01 -7.87
N PRO A 79 2.66 23.06 -7.77
CA PRO A 79 1.36 22.97 -7.10
C PRO A 79 0.44 21.91 -7.70
N SER A 80 0.41 21.84 -9.03
CA SER A 80 -0.44 20.95 -9.80
C SER A 80 0.38 20.27 -10.89
N LEU A 81 0.05 19.01 -11.18
CA LEU A 81 0.66 18.20 -12.24
C LEU A 81 -0.42 17.73 -13.21
N GLN A 82 -0.06 17.63 -14.48
CA GLN A 82 -0.86 16.91 -15.46
C GLN A 82 -0.63 15.40 -15.29
N LEU A 83 -1.72 14.63 -15.22
CA LEU A 83 -1.66 13.17 -15.06
C LEU A 83 -1.71 12.48 -16.42
N ASP A 84 -0.54 12.44 -17.07
CA ASP A 84 -0.32 11.71 -18.33
C ASP A 84 0.50 10.45 -18.05
N ASP A 85 1.83 10.50 -18.21
CA ASP A 85 2.74 9.38 -17.94
C ASP A 85 2.85 9.08 -16.43
N ILE A 86 2.75 10.12 -15.61
CA ILE A 86 2.71 10.00 -14.15
C ILE A 86 1.25 9.86 -13.72
N THR A 87 0.94 8.76 -13.05
CA THR A 87 -0.40 8.51 -12.50
C THR A 87 -0.50 8.99 -11.05
N ASP A 88 -1.73 9.26 -10.60
CA ASP A 88 -2.06 9.55 -9.19
C ASP A 88 -1.57 8.44 -8.25
N HIS A 89 -1.70 7.18 -8.65
CA HIS A 89 -1.19 6.02 -7.93
C HIS A 89 0.35 6.01 -7.83
N MET A 90 1.07 6.36 -8.90
CA MET A 90 2.54 6.46 -8.84
C MET A 90 2.96 7.53 -7.84
N ILE A 91 2.34 8.72 -7.87
CA ILE A 91 2.62 9.80 -6.92
C ILE A 91 2.38 9.30 -5.49
N ALA A 92 1.21 8.73 -5.21
CA ALA A 92 0.85 8.25 -3.89
C ALA A 92 1.81 7.15 -3.39
N MET A 93 2.16 6.18 -4.23
CA MET A 93 3.13 5.12 -3.91
C MET A 93 4.53 5.67 -3.64
N THR A 94 4.99 6.65 -4.41
CA THR A 94 6.27 7.31 -4.12
C THR A 94 6.23 8.01 -2.76
N CYS A 95 5.14 8.73 -2.46
CA CYS A 95 4.95 9.36 -1.15
C CYS A 95 4.98 8.34 -0.01
N THR A 96 4.35 7.16 -0.20
CA THR A 96 4.37 6.11 0.82
C THR A 96 5.78 5.64 1.16
N GLY A 97 6.63 5.46 0.14
CA GLY A 97 8.01 5.04 0.33
C GLY A 97 8.84 6.11 1.04
N LEU A 98 8.60 7.38 0.72
CA LEU A 98 9.29 8.51 1.34
C LEU A 98 8.88 8.71 2.82
N GLU A 99 7.62 8.44 3.15
CA GLU A 99 7.07 8.61 4.51
C GLU A 99 7.12 7.31 5.34
N GLY A 100 8.12 6.46 5.09
CA GLY A 100 8.42 5.31 5.94
C GLY A 100 7.56 4.06 5.67
N GLY A 101 7.02 3.92 4.47
CA GLY A 101 6.25 2.74 4.05
C GLY A 101 4.80 2.72 4.55
N ARG A 102 4.23 3.90 4.85
CA ARG A 102 2.81 4.05 5.21
C ARG A 102 1.89 3.51 4.11
N CYS A 103 0.71 3.05 4.47
CA CYS A 103 -0.31 2.75 3.46
C CYS A 103 -0.92 4.04 2.93
N TYR A 104 -1.36 4.06 1.66
CA TYR A 104 -2.23 5.11 1.16
C TYR A 104 -3.63 4.58 0.88
N TYR A 105 -4.61 5.47 0.93
CA TYR A 105 -5.96 5.21 0.44
C TYR A 105 -6.37 6.27 -0.58
N ARG A 106 -7.06 5.81 -1.63
CA ARG A 106 -7.72 6.64 -2.63
C ARG A 106 -9.19 6.72 -2.25
N ALA A 107 -9.63 7.88 -1.79
CA ALA A 107 -11.00 8.19 -1.39
C ALA A 107 -11.77 8.82 -2.57
N PRO A 108 -12.53 8.03 -3.36
CA PRO A 108 -13.22 8.53 -4.55
C PRO A 108 -14.43 9.40 -4.18
N TYR A 109 -14.63 10.48 -4.92
CA TYR A 109 -15.82 11.32 -4.87
C TYR A 109 -16.25 11.72 -6.30
N ASP A 110 -17.37 12.42 -6.44
CA ASP A 110 -17.85 12.82 -7.77
C ASP A 110 -16.88 13.81 -8.44
N GLY A 111 -16.37 13.43 -9.62
CA GLY A 111 -15.39 14.22 -10.37
C GLY A 111 -13.92 14.08 -9.93
N GLY A 112 -13.59 13.26 -8.92
CA GLY A 112 -12.21 13.13 -8.48
C GLY A 112 -11.93 12.09 -7.39
N ALA A 113 -10.74 12.18 -6.81
CA ALA A 113 -10.36 11.39 -5.64
C ALA A 113 -9.37 12.13 -4.74
N LEU A 114 -9.53 11.96 -3.44
CA LEU A 114 -8.59 12.41 -2.42
C LEU A 114 -7.61 11.28 -2.10
N PHE A 115 -6.33 11.61 -2.00
CA PHE A 115 -5.29 10.67 -1.61
C PHE A 115 -4.75 11.02 -0.22
N VAL A 116 -4.69 10.00 0.63
CA VAL A 116 -4.24 10.13 2.02
C VAL A 116 -3.26 9.02 2.37
N LEU A 117 -2.28 9.32 3.22
CA LEU A 117 -1.50 8.33 3.96
C LEU A 117 -2.27 7.97 5.23
N LEU A 118 -2.20 6.70 5.60
CA LEU A 118 -2.82 6.14 6.79
C LEU A 118 -1.76 5.87 7.84
N ASP A 119 -2.05 6.35 9.05
CA ASP A 119 -1.23 6.19 10.24
C ASP A 119 -1.86 5.18 11.18
N ASP A 120 -1.06 4.65 12.10
CA ASP A 120 -1.47 3.68 13.11
C ASP A 120 -2.24 2.46 12.55
N VAL A 121 -1.90 2.09 11.32
CA VAL A 121 -2.46 0.91 10.67
C VAL A 121 -1.96 -0.34 11.42
N PRO A 122 -2.85 -1.29 11.77
CA PRO A 122 -2.48 -2.52 12.48
C PRO A 122 -1.36 -3.27 11.78
N ALA A 123 -0.45 -3.85 12.57
CA ALA A 123 0.72 -4.56 12.06
C ALA A 123 0.34 -5.70 11.10
N GLU A 124 -0.84 -6.30 11.27
CA GLU A 124 -1.38 -7.35 10.41
C GLU A 124 -1.63 -6.87 8.97
N VAL A 125 -1.94 -5.58 8.78
CA VAL A 125 -2.12 -4.99 7.44
C VAL A 125 -0.77 -4.80 6.73
N LEU A 126 0.28 -4.55 7.52
CA LEU A 126 1.65 -4.39 7.05
C LEU A 126 2.43 -5.71 7.04
N ALA A 127 1.82 -6.79 7.52
CA ALA A 127 2.44 -8.10 7.56
C ALA A 127 2.83 -8.56 6.15
N PRO A 128 3.96 -9.25 5.99
CA PRO A 128 4.33 -9.81 4.70
C PRO A 128 3.23 -10.68 4.11
N VAL A 129 3.06 -10.61 2.80
CA VAL A 129 2.14 -11.51 2.12
C VAL A 129 2.63 -12.95 2.24
N SER A 130 1.67 -13.87 2.34
CA SER A 130 1.97 -15.29 2.33
C SER A 130 2.56 -15.70 0.98
N LEU A 131 3.44 -16.71 0.97
CA LEU A 131 4.03 -17.24 -0.27
C LEU A 131 3.01 -17.53 -1.40
N PRO A 132 1.83 -18.14 -1.14
CA PRO A 132 0.80 -18.35 -2.16
C PRO A 132 0.26 -17.06 -2.79
N ARG A 133 0.27 -15.94 -2.05
CA ARG A 133 -0.28 -14.67 -2.52
C ARG A 133 0.71 -13.86 -3.35
N VAL A 134 2.00 -14.18 -3.29
CA VAL A 134 3.06 -13.49 -4.06
C VAL A 134 2.73 -13.41 -5.55
N ASN A 135 2.35 -14.53 -6.18
CA ASN A 135 2.04 -14.53 -7.61
C ASN A 135 0.88 -13.57 -7.95
N THR A 136 -0.18 -13.57 -7.14
CA THR A 136 -1.34 -12.68 -7.33
C THR A 136 -0.92 -11.21 -7.30
N VAL A 137 -0.04 -10.84 -6.35
CA VAL A 137 0.46 -9.47 -6.23
C VAL A 137 1.32 -9.09 -7.44
N LEU A 138 2.29 -9.94 -7.81
CA LEU A 138 3.18 -9.67 -8.93
C LEU A 138 2.41 -9.51 -10.24
N MET A 139 1.48 -10.42 -10.53
CA MET A 139 0.65 -10.36 -11.73
C MET A 139 -0.28 -9.14 -11.73
N GLY A 140 -0.84 -8.80 -10.57
CA GLY A 140 -1.65 -7.59 -10.41
C GLY A 140 -0.88 -6.33 -10.78
N VAL A 141 0.36 -6.18 -10.28
CA VAL A 141 1.19 -5.01 -10.56
C VAL A 141 1.53 -4.89 -12.05
N ILE A 142 2.05 -5.95 -12.68
CA ILE A 142 2.47 -5.89 -14.10
C ILE A 142 1.29 -5.73 -15.07
N SER A 143 0.07 -6.07 -14.63
CA SER A 143 -1.15 -5.87 -15.44
C SER A 143 -1.66 -4.43 -15.41
N GLN A 144 -1.29 -3.66 -14.38
CA GLN A 144 -1.80 -2.31 -14.14
C GLN A 144 -0.77 -1.22 -14.41
N PHE A 145 0.52 -1.54 -14.31
CA PHE A 145 1.60 -0.57 -14.39
C PHE A 145 2.68 -1.05 -15.36
N ASP A 146 3.17 -0.14 -16.19
CA ASP A 146 4.39 -0.35 -16.97
C ASP A 146 5.61 -0.18 -16.06
N VAL A 147 6.19 -1.30 -15.63
CA VAL A 147 7.30 -1.34 -14.68
C VAL A 147 8.38 -2.30 -15.16
N ASP A 148 9.64 -2.01 -14.82
CA ASP A 148 10.72 -2.98 -14.96
C ASP A 148 10.43 -4.18 -14.03
N HIS A 149 10.04 -5.31 -14.62
CA HIS A 149 9.61 -6.50 -13.91
C HIS A 149 10.68 -7.02 -12.95
N ARG A 150 11.94 -7.05 -13.37
CA ARG A 150 13.04 -7.60 -12.57
C ARG A 150 13.34 -6.73 -11.36
N ARG A 151 13.36 -5.41 -11.54
CA ARG A 151 13.51 -4.43 -10.44
C ARG A 151 12.32 -4.50 -9.50
N MET A 152 11.10 -4.55 -10.03
CA MET A 152 9.87 -4.68 -9.25
C MET A 152 9.89 -5.94 -8.39
N VAL A 153 10.17 -7.11 -8.98
CA VAL A 153 10.25 -8.40 -8.26
C VAL A 153 11.32 -8.35 -7.18
N THR A 154 12.52 -7.85 -7.50
CA THR A 154 13.64 -7.80 -6.55
C THR A 154 13.30 -6.93 -5.35
N SER A 155 12.74 -5.74 -5.57
CA SER A 155 12.33 -4.82 -4.52
C SER A 155 11.17 -5.39 -3.70
N PHE A 156 10.18 -6.00 -4.37
CA PHE A 156 9.03 -6.63 -3.71
C PHE A 156 9.47 -7.76 -2.80
N LEU A 157 10.26 -8.72 -3.28
CA LEU A 157 10.74 -9.85 -2.47
C LEU A 157 11.51 -9.38 -1.23
N ARG A 158 12.36 -8.36 -1.39
CA ARG A 158 13.08 -7.74 -0.27
C ARG A 158 12.13 -7.09 0.73
N GLN A 159 11.16 -6.30 0.25
CA GLN A 159 10.15 -5.66 1.10
C GLN A 159 9.34 -6.69 1.89
N GLN A 160 9.00 -7.81 1.24
CA GLN A 160 8.27 -8.91 1.85
C GLN A 160 9.15 -9.80 2.74
N GLY A 161 10.44 -9.51 2.92
CA GLY A 161 11.34 -10.29 3.78
C GLY A 161 11.68 -11.68 3.23
N LEU A 162 11.58 -11.90 1.92
CA LEU A 162 12.10 -13.12 1.29
C LEU A 162 13.59 -12.96 0.96
N HIS A 163 14.37 -13.98 1.31
CA HIS A 163 15.79 -14.02 0.97
C HIS A 163 15.95 -14.47 -0.47
N ALA A 164 16.29 -13.53 -1.36
CA ALA A 164 16.46 -13.79 -2.79
C ALA A 164 17.91 -14.14 -3.13
N VAL A 165 18.09 -15.24 -3.87
CA VAL A 165 19.33 -15.67 -4.51
C VAL A 165 19.15 -15.59 -6.02
N PHE A 166 20.12 -14.97 -6.69
CA PHE A 166 20.12 -14.80 -8.13
C PHE A 166 20.86 -15.97 -8.77
N ASN A 167 20.18 -16.72 -9.65
CA ASN A 167 20.82 -17.76 -10.45
C ASN A 167 20.98 -17.24 -11.89
N GLY A 168 22.06 -16.51 -12.13
CA GLY A 168 22.31 -15.82 -13.40
C GLY A 168 21.31 -14.70 -13.70
N THR A 169 21.03 -14.48 -14.98
CA THR A 169 20.11 -13.43 -15.45
C THR A 169 18.66 -13.90 -15.58
N GLY A 170 18.41 -15.21 -15.69
CA GLY A 170 17.09 -15.74 -16.05
C GLY A 170 16.16 -16.09 -14.89
N VAL A 171 16.67 -16.31 -13.67
CA VAL A 171 15.85 -16.78 -12.54
C VAL A 171 16.22 -16.11 -11.22
N ILE A 172 15.19 -15.70 -10.47
CA ILE A 172 15.29 -15.31 -9.07
C ILE A 172 14.62 -16.40 -8.24
N ARG A 173 15.38 -16.98 -7.30
CA ARG A 173 14.84 -17.90 -6.29
C ARG A 173 14.78 -17.16 -4.96
N ALA A 174 13.64 -17.19 -4.28
CA ALA A 174 13.49 -16.53 -2.99
C ALA A 174 12.76 -17.42 -1.99
N GLU A 175 13.18 -17.37 -0.72
CA GLU A 175 12.64 -18.25 0.31
C GLU A 175 12.29 -17.50 1.59
N ARG A 176 11.35 -18.07 2.34
CA ARG A 176 10.99 -17.66 3.69
C ARG A 176 10.96 -18.89 4.58
N ALA A 177 11.74 -18.85 5.66
CA ALA A 177 11.83 -19.95 6.60
C ALA A 177 10.43 -20.37 7.10
N GLY A 178 10.13 -21.66 7.01
CA GLY A 178 8.83 -22.22 7.41
C GLY A 178 7.69 -22.09 6.39
N GLU A 179 7.82 -21.28 5.34
CA GLU A 179 6.78 -21.16 4.28
C GLU A 179 7.17 -21.86 2.98
N GLY A 180 8.46 -22.02 2.70
CA GLY A 180 8.98 -22.62 1.46
C GLY A 180 9.71 -21.61 0.58
N HIS A 181 9.65 -21.80 -0.73
CA HIS A 181 10.36 -20.97 -1.71
C HIS A 181 9.55 -20.70 -2.98
N ILE A 182 9.90 -19.61 -3.66
CA ILE A 182 9.36 -19.21 -4.95
C ILE A 182 10.51 -19.04 -5.97
N GLU A 183 10.27 -19.45 -7.20
CA GLU A 183 11.15 -19.24 -8.34
C GLU A 183 10.42 -18.41 -9.39
N ILE A 184 11.06 -17.33 -9.81
CA ILE A 184 10.53 -16.38 -10.78
C ILE A 184 11.49 -16.36 -11.96
N SER A 185 10.99 -16.77 -13.12
CA SER A 185 11.75 -16.79 -14.37
C SER A 185 11.43 -15.55 -15.20
N PHE A 186 12.44 -15.10 -15.95
CA PHE A 186 12.33 -13.95 -16.85
C PHE A 186 12.63 -14.36 -18.30
N ASP A 187 11.98 -13.68 -19.26
CA ASP A 187 12.32 -13.79 -20.68
C ASP A 187 13.57 -12.95 -21.03
N GLU A 188 13.98 -12.99 -22.30
CA GLU A 188 15.14 -12.24 -22.80
C GLU A 188 14.98 -10.71 -22.70
N LEU A 189 13.74 -10.22 -22.57
CA LEU A 189 13.41 -8.81 -22.40
C LEU A 189 13.27 -8.43 -20.92
N GLY A 190 13.56 -9.35 -20.01
CA GLY A 190 13.50 -9.12 -18.57
C GLY A 190 12.10 -9.12 -17.99
N ARG A 191 11.09 -9.61 -18.71
CA ARG A 191 9.69 -9.72 -18.26
C ARG A 191 9.47 -11.04 -17.56
N ILE A 192 8.54 -11.08 -16.61
CA ILE A 192 8.18 -12.33 -15.92
C ILE A 192 7.61 -13.32 -16.95
N SER A 193 8.24 -14.49 -17.06
CA SER A 193 7.79 -15.58 -17.94
C SER A 193 7.17 -16.75 -17.17
N ASN A 194 7.56 -16.94 -15.91
CA ASN A 194 7.01 -17.97 -15.04
C ASN A 194 7.14 -17.60 -13.55
N VAL A 195 6.21 -18.07 -12.73
CA VAL A 195 6.25 -17.98 -11.27
C VAL A 195 5.84 -19.33 -10.70
N ALA A 196 6.78 -20.03 -10.05
CA ALA A 196 6.56 -21.33 -9.43
C ALA A 196 6.81 -21.25 -7.93
N ALA A 197 5.89 -21.77 -7.11
CA ALA A 197 6.04 -21.80 -5.66
C ALA A 197 6.05 -23.25 -5.16
N THR A 198 6.97 -23.54 -4.24
CA THR A 198 7.00 -24.79 -3.48
C THR A 198 6.80 -24.45 -2.02
N LEU A 199 5.68 -24.90 -1.46
CA LEU A 199 5.35 -24.65 -0.06
C LEU A 199 6.13 -25.61 0.85
N GLY A 200 6.64 -25.08 1.95
CA GLY A 200 7.19 -25.86 3.04
C GLY A 200 6.09 -26.66 3.76
N PRO A 201 6.46 -27.64 4.60
CA PRO A 201 5.49 -28.32 5.45
C PRO A 201 4.78 -27.29 6.33
N VAL A 202 3.45 -27.29 6.31
CA VAL A 202 2.64 -26.42 7.16
C VAL A 202 3.01 -26.73 8.62
N ALA A 203 3.59 -25.76 9.33
CA ALA A 203 3.69 -25.86 10.77
C ALA A 203 2.25 -25.90 11.31
N SER A 204 1.81 -27.06 11.77
CA SER A 204 0.55 -27.21 12.47
C SER A 204 0.53 -26.22 13.63
N ALA A 205 -0.38 -25.24 13.59
CA ALA A 205 -0.62 -24.35 14.70
C ALA A 205 -0.88 -25.20 15.96
N PRO A 206 -0.37 -24.81 17.15
CA PRO A 206 -0.77 -25.47 18.38
C PRO A 206 -2.30 -25.37 18.48
N SER A 207 -2.96 -26.53 18.54
CA SER A 207 -4.38 -26.64 18.78
C SER A 207 -4.68 -25.98 20.13
N THR A 208 -5.10 -24.73 20.08
CA THR A 208 -5.70 -24.08 21.24
C THR A 208 -7.08 -24.69 21.37
N GLN A 209 -7.18 -25.84 22.03
CA GLN A 209 -8.44 -26.28 22.62
C GLN A 209 -8.84 -25.20 23.61
N ALA A 210 -9.68 -24.27 23.17
CA ALA A 210 -10.39 -23.38 24.06
C ALA A 210 -11.26 -24.28 24.96
N ALA A 211 -10.86 -24.41 26.23
CA ALA A 211 -11.71 -25.01 27.24
C ALA A 211 -13.07 -24.29 27.20
N PRO A 212 -14.20 -25.02 27.22
CA PRO A 212 -15.51 -24.41 27.11
C PRO A 212 -15.72 -23.45 28.29
N LYS A 213 -15.80 -22.15 28.00
CA LYS A 213 -16.22 -21.14 28.98
C LYS A 213 -17.66 -21.46 29.37
N LYS A 214 -17.86 -21.89 30.62
CA LYS A 214 -19.21 -22.05 31.20
C LYS A 214 -19.96 -20.72 31.05
N PRO A 215 -21.18 -20.71 30.49
CA PRO A 215 -21.97 -19.48 30.36
C PRO A 215 -22.32 -18.97 31.75
N ARG A 216 -21.93 -17.72 32.04
CA ARG A 216 -22.21 -17.04 33.31
C ARG A 216 -23.52 -16.24 33.20
N TRP A 217 -24.61 -16.96 32.94
CA TRP A 217 -25.97 -16.45 33.02
C TRP A 217 -26.77 -17.34 33.96
N GLN A 218 -26.97 -16.87 35.19
CA GLN A 218 -27.99 -17.40 36.09
C GLN A 218 -29.20 -16.48 36.00
N PHE A 219 -30.26 -16.95 35.36
CA PHE A 219 -31.60 -16.37 35.50
C PHE A 219 -32.34 -17.14 36.59
N TRP A 220 -32.77 -16.49 37.66
CA TRP A 220 -33.86 -16.99 38.50
C TRP A 220 -34.79 -15.86 38.93
N LYS A 221 -36.08 -16.12 38.65
CA LYS A 221 -37.36 -15.72 39.28
C LYS A 221 -37.51 -14.34 39.91
#